data_AF-A0A7R8X2Q9-F1
#
_entry.id   AF-A0A7R8X2Q9-F1
#
_cell.length_a   1.000
_cell.length_b   1.000
_cell.length_c   1.000
_cell.angle_alpha   90.00
_cell.angle_beta   90.00
_cell.angle_gamma   90.00
#
_symmetry.space_group_name_H-M   'P 1'
#
loop_
_entity.id
_entity.type
_entity.pdbx_description
1 polymer ?
#
loop_
_entity_poly.entity_id
_entity_poly.type
_entity_poly.pdbx_seq_one_letter_code
_entity_poly.pdbx_strand_id
1 'polypeptide(L)'
;MQDLDQLSAQEIASRLNQKTKLTYDVPLTQPEHNYRQAGVLIPFIRVDERWHLLYICRADAAGDRHSGQVAFAGGKHEQHDADLFDTALREAHEEIGIAPQDVSILGQLSHHHSISNFQITPVVGHVPWPYALTLQTSEVKRAFSIPLHWLADPANHEIRYRELPQNRQ
;
A
#
# COMPACT_ATOMS: atom_id res chain seq x y z
N MET A 1 -5.00 11.91 -22.90
CA MET A 1 -4.59 11.25 -21.64
C MET A 1 -4.34 12.36 -20.64
N GLN A 2 -5.10 12.46 -19.55
CA GLN A 2 -4.87 13.52 -18.54
C GLN A 2 -3.45 13.37 -17.98
N ASP A 3 -2.76 14.50 -17.82
CA ASP A 3 -1.43 14.53 -17.24
C ASP A 3 -1.52 14.13 -15.76
N LEU A 4 -1.09 12.91 -15.45
CA LEU A 4 -1.13 12.39 -14.08
C LEU A 4 -0.22 13.17 -13.15
N ASP A 5 0.81 13.83 -13.67
CA ASP A 5 1.75 14.60 -12.85
C ASP A 5 1.13 15.90 -12.34
N GLN A 6 0.08 16.42 -12.99
CA GLN A 6 -0.51 17.73 -12.66
C GLN A 6 -1.82 17.65 -11.86
N LEU A 7 -2.21 16.46 -11.41
CA LEU A 7 -3.44 16.30 -10.63
C LEU A 7 -3.35 17.05 -9.29
N SER A 8 -4.41 17.76 -8.94
CA SER A 8 -4.60 18.28 -7.61
C SER A 8 -5.00 17.16 -6.64
N ALA A 9 -4.75 17.37 -5.34
CA ALA A 9 -5.20 16.47 -4.29
C ALA A 9 -6.74 16.28 -4.31
N GLN A 10 -7.49 17.33 -4.67
CA GLN A 10 -8.95 17.28 -4.81
C GLN A 10 -9.40 16.40 -5.98
N GLU A 11 -8.70 16.46 -7.13
CA GLU A 11 -9.00 15.57 -8.27
C GLU A 11 -8.67 14.11 -7.95
N ILE A 12 -7.58 13.85 -7.21
CA ILE A 12 -7.26 12.50 -6.73
C ILE A 12 -8.38 12.01 -5.81
N ALA A 13 -8.77 12.80 -4.80
CA ALA A 13 -9.85 12.45 -3.88
C ALA A 13 -11.19 12.19 -4.61
N SER A 14 -11.52 13.04 -5.59
CA SER A 14 -12.73 12.88 -6.41
C SER A 14 -12.73 11.55 -7.18
N ARG A 15 -11.57 11.11 -7.69
CA ARG A 15 -11.44 9.82 -8.37
C ARG A 15 -11.51 8.64 -7.40
N LEU A 16 -10.95 8.76 -6.19
CA LEU A 16 -11.03 7.72 -5.17
C LEU A 16 -12.46 7.47 -4.70
N ASN A 17 -13.32 8.48 -4.76
CA ASN A 17 -14.75 8.34 -4.45
C ASN A 17 -15.55 7.55 -5.51
N GLN A 18 -14.95 7.19 -6.64
CA GLN A 18 -15.59 6.36 -7.65
C GLN A 18 -15.50 4.88 -7.22
N LYS A 19 -16.64 4.17 -7.27
CA LYS A 19 -16.67 2.74 -6.92
C LYS A 19 -15.74 1.96 -7.85
N THR A 20 -14.68 1.41 -7.28
CA THR A 20 -13.78 0.46 -7.95
C THR A 20 -14.20 -0.97 -7.63
N LYS A 21 -13.74 -1.94 -8.43
CA LYS A 21 -13.97 -3.36 -8.14
C LYS A 21 -13.03 -3.80 -7.03
N LEU A 22 -13.50 -4.71 -6.16
CA LEU A 22 -12.65 -5.42 -5.22
C LEU A 22 -11.54 -6.16 -5.97
N THR A 23 -10.38 -6.26 -5.35
CA THR A 23 -9.22 -6.97 -5.91
C THR A 23 -8.84 -8.15 -5.02
N TYR A 24 -8.30 -9.20 -5.65
CA TYR A 24 -8.01 -10.47 -5.00
C TYR A 24 -6.70 -11.01 -5.56
N ASP A 25 -5.87 -11.60 -4.70
CA ASP A 25 -4.69 -12.34 -5.17
C ASP A 25 -5.08 -13.62 -5.94
N VAL A 26 -6.22 -14.23 -5.58
CA VAL A 26 -6.77 -15.44 -6.19
C VAL A 26 -8.30 -15.33 -6.31
N PRO A 27 -8.93 -15.95 -7.32
CA PRO A 27 -10.39 -15.94 -7.44
C PRO A 27 -11.06 -16.45 -6.15
N LEU A 28 -12.07 -15.71 -5.67
CA LEU A 28 -12.86 -16.10 -4.49
C LEU A 28 -13.52 -17.46 -4.74
N THR A 29 -13.01 -18.51 -4.13
CA THR A 29 -13.62 -19.84 -4.18
C THR A 29 -14.61 -20.08 -3.05
N GLN A 30 -14.65 -19.23 -2.00
CA GLN A 30 -15.62 -19.35 -0.90
C GLN A 30 -16.08 -17.97 -0.38
N PRO A 31 -17.40 -17.74 -0.16
CA PRO A 31 -17.93 -16.39 0.14
C PRO A 31 -17.84 -15.96 1.61
N GLU A 32 -17.43 -16.83 2.53
CA GLU A 32 -17.67 -16.62 3.97
C GLU A 32 -16.38 -16.96 4.76
N HIS A 33 -15.41 -16.06 4.82
CA HIS A 33 -14.25 -16.21 5.70
C HIS A 33 -14.15 -15.01 6.66
N ASN A 34 -13.82 -15.33 7.91
CA ASN A 34 -13.48 -14.36 8.94
C ASN A 34 -12.09 -13.79 8.64
N TYR A 35 -12.01 -12.86 7.68
CA TYR A 35 -10.76 -12.24 7.27
C TYR A 35 -10.18 -11.41 8.43
N ARG A 36 -8.86 -11.54 8.64
CA ARG A 36 -8.16 -10.60 9.53
C ARG A 36 -8.11 -9.24 8.84
N GLN A 37 -8.38 -8.17 9.57
CA GLN A 37 -8.35 -6.83 8.99
C GLN A 37 -6.94 -6.26 9.03
N ALA A 38 -6.59 -5.49 8.01
CA ALA A 38 -5.30 -4.82 7.89
C ALA A 38 -5.47 -3.45 7.22
N GLY A 39 -4.67 -2.48 7.61
CA GLY A 39 -4.60 -1.15 7.02
C GLY A 39 -3.23 -0.94 6.38
N VAL A 40 -3.20 -0.39 5.17
CA VAL A 40 -1.95 0.02 4.51
C VAL A 40 -2.06 1.45 4.03
N LEU A 41 -1.00 2.23 4.19
CA LEU A 41 -0.91 3.60 3.68
C LEU A 41 -0.28 3.58 2.28
N ILE A 42 -0.98 4.14 1.30
CA ILE A 42 -0.49 4.47 -0.04
C ILE A 42 -0.08 5.95 -0.02
N PRO A 43 1.21 6.27 0.20
CA PRO A 43 1.65 7.63 0.41
C PRO A 43 1.95 8.29 -0.94
N PHE A 44 1.14 9.28 -1.29
CA PHE A 44 1.40 10.20 -2.39
C PHE A 44 2.38 11.27 -1.92
N ILE A 45 3.49 11.44 -2.66
CA ILE A 45 4.48 12.48 -2.43
C ILE A 45 4.75 13.26 -3.72
N ARG A 46 5.20 14.50 -3.59
CA ARG A 46 5.65 15.34 -4.72
C ARG A 46 7.16 15.33 -4.83
N VAL A 47 7.70 14.80 -5.92
CA VAL A 47 9.12 14.84 -6.27
C VAL A 47 9.26 15.58 -7.58
N ASP A 48 10.03 16.67 -7.61
CA ASP A 48 10.23 17.51 -8.80
C ASP A 48 8.91 17.88 -9.51
N GLU A 49 7.92 18.33 -8.73
CA GLU A 49 6.58 18.67 -9.22
C GLU A 49 5.81 17.50 -9.88
N ARG A 50 6.12 16.24 -9.55
CA ARG A 50 5.42 15.05 -10.05
C ARG A 50 4.93 14.18 -8.92
N TRP A 51 3.81 13.50 -9.13
CA TRP A 51 3.30 12.53 -8.16
C TRP A 51 4.12 11.25 -8.18
N HIS A 52 4.55 10.83 -7.00
CA HIS A 52 5.17 9.54 -6.77
C HIS A 52 4.41 8.80 -5.67
N LEU A 53 4.49 7.47 -5.70
CA LEU A 53 4.07 6.62 -4.59
C LEU A 53 5.30 6.16 -3.82
N LEU A 54 5.27 6.28 -2.49
CA LEU A 54 6.32 5.78 -1.61
C LEU A 54 6.07 4.31 -1.27
N TYR A 55 7.12 3.50 -1.36
CA TYR A 55 7.14 2.07 -1.09
C TYR A 55 8.23 1.73 -0.08
N ILE A 56 8.04 0.59 0.58
CA ILE A 56 9.05 -0.07 1.39
C ILE A 56 9.50 -1.38 0.74
N CYS A 57 10.73 -1.78 1.05
CA CYS A 57 11.21 -3.13 0.83
C CYS A 57 11.42 -3.77 2.20
N ARG A 58 10.73 -4.88 2.45
CA ARG A 58 10.78 -5.56 3.75
C ARG A 58 12.19 -6.12 4.03
N ALA A 59 12.59 -6.08 5.29
CA ALA A 59 13.84 -6.66 5.78
C ALA A 59 13.91 -8.17 5.50
N ASP A 60 15.13 -8.70 5.40
CA ASP A 60 15.37 -10.12 5.22
C ASP A 60 15.31 -10.81 6.59
N ALA A 61 14.34 -11.71 6.81
CA ALA A 61 14.21 -12.47 8.05
C ALA A 61 14.14 -13.97 7.76
N ALA A 62 14.98 -14.75 8.45
CA ALA A 62 15.04 -16.20 8.25
C ALA A 62 13.68 -16.84 8.60
N GLY A 63 13.05 -17.47 7.61
CA GLY A 63 11.74 -18.11 7.75
C GLY A 63 10.53 -17.20 7.51
N ASP A 64 10.73 -15.90 7.28
CA ASP A 64 9.63 -15.00 6.87
C ASP A 64 9.39 -15.10 5.35
N ARG A 65 8.18 -15.52 5.00
CA ARG A 65 7.71 -15.67 3.60
C ARG A 65 7.61 -14.35 2.84
N HIS A 66 7.66 -13.22 3.55
CA HIS A 66 7.55 -11.88 2.98
C HIS A 66 8.88 -11.11 2.90
N SER A 67 9.99 -11.78 3.24
CA SER A 67 11.34 -11.20 3.15
C SER A 67 11.61 -10.63 1.75
N GLY A 68 12.11 -9.39 1.70
CA GLY A 68 12.50 -8.71 0.46
C GLY A 68 11.35 -8.27 -0.45
N GLN A 69 10.08 -8.48 -0.06
CA GLN A 69 8.93 -8.03 -0.85
C GLN A 69 8.84 -6.50 -0.86
N VAL A 70 8.43 -5.94 -2.00
CA VAL A 70 8.03 -4.54 -2.11
C VAL A 70 6.59 -4.42 -1.63
N ALA A 71 6.33 -3.47 -0.74
CA ALA A 71 5.01 -3.26 -0.15
C ALA A 71 4.76 -1.77 0.08
N PHE A 72 3.51 -1.45 0.40
CA PHE A 72 3.16 -0.24 1.13
C PHE A 72 3.36 -0.48 2.61
N ALA A 73 3.62 0.60 3.36
CA ALA A 73 3.70 0.52 4.81
C ALA A 73 2.32 0.16 5.39
N GLY A 74 2.28 -0.73 6.37
CA GLY A 74 1.01 -1.21 6.90
C GLY A 74 1.06 -2.58 7.54
N GLY A 75 -0.04 -2.91 8.22
CA GLY A 75 -0.10 -4.08 9.08
C GLY A 75 -1.50 -4.41 9.55
N LYS A 76 -1.56 -5.25 10.58
CA LYS A 76 -2.81 -5.82 11.09
C LYS A 76 -3.55 -4.81 11.97
N HIS A 77 -4.87 -4.82 11.93
CA HIS A 77 -5.71 -4.08 12.90
C HIS A 77 -5.48 -4.60 14.33
N GLU A 78 -5.21 -3.68 15.24
CA GLU A 78 -5.05 -3.95 16.67
C GLU A 78 -6.21 -3.37 17.48
N GLN A 79 -6.39 -3.87 18.71
CA GLN A 79 -7.54 -3.48 19.55
C GLN A 79 -7.54 -2.00 19.94
N HIS A 80 -6.38 -1.35 19.95
CA HIS A 80 -6.27 0.08 20.21
C HIS A 80 -6.49 0.95 18.99
N ASP A 81 -6.49 0.37 17.77
CA ASP A 81 -6.73 1.13 16.55
C ASP A 81 -8.22 1.46 16.46
N ALA A 82 -8.55 2.74 16.33
CA ALA A 82 -9.94 3.19 16.27
C ALA A 82 -10.67 2.66 15.02
N ASP A 83 -9.94 2.59 13.90
CA ASP A 83 -10.39 2.04 12.62
C ASP A 83 -9.17 1.63 11.76
N LEU A 84 -9.42 1.24 10.50
CA LEU A 84 -8.35 0.81 9.58
C LEU A 84 -7.54 1.98 9.00
N PHE A 85 -8.02 3.22 9.12
CA PHE A 85 -7.22 4.41 8.79
C PHE A 85 -6.17 4.63 9.88
N ASP A 86 -6.58 4.50 11.14
CA ASP A 86 -5.69 4.57 12.29
C ASP A 86 -4.63 3.47 12.24
N THR A 87 -5.01 2.22 11.90
CA THR A 87 -4.05 1.13 11.64
C THR A 87 -3.02 1.53 10.58
N ALA A 88 -3.46 2.03 9.42
CA ALA A 88 -2.54 2.40 8.34
C ALA A 88 -1.56 3.53 8.75
N LEU A 89 -2.04 4.50 9.52
CA LEU A 89 -1.23 5.63 10.01
C LEU A 89 -0.26 5.20 11.10
N ARG A 90 -0.69 4.38 12.07
CA ARG A 90 0.18 3.81 13.11
C ARG A 90 1.31 3.01 12.49
N GLU A 91 1.00 2.09 11.60
CA GLU A 91 1.99 1.22 10.96
C GLU A 91 2.98 2.03 10.10
N ALA A 92 2.50 3.01 9.33
CA ALA A 92 3.39 3.90 8.57
C ALA A 92 4.32 4.73 9.48
N HIS A 93 3.84 5.14 10.65
CA HIS A 93 4.65 5.81 11.64
C HIS A 93 5.71 4.87 12.25
N GLU A 94 5.33 3.64 12.60
CA GLU A 94 6.22 2.62 13.17
C GLU A 94 7.29 2.16 12.18
N GLU A 95 6.91 1.89 10.93
CA GLU A 95 7.79 1.30 9.92
C GLU A 95 8.73 2.33 9.26
N ILE A 96 8.24 3.55 8.99
CA ILE A 96 8.98 4.56 8.20
C ILE A 96 8.98 5.98 8.80
N GLY A 97 8.41 6.17 9.99
CA GLY A 97 8.49 7.42 10.73
C GLY A 97 7.57 8.54 10.22
N ILE A 98 6.59 8.24 9.36
CA ILE A 98 5.63 9.25 8.90
C ILE A 98 4.62 9.51 10.00
N ALA A 99 4.63 10.71 10.57
CA ALA A 99 3.73 11.04 11.66
C ALA A 99 2.27 11.16 11.16
N PRO A 100 1.27 10.63 11.89
CA PRO A 100 -0.12 10.66 11.45
C PRO A 100 -0.65 12.05 11.11
N GLN A 101 -0.23 13.08 11.85
CA GLN A 101 -0.64 14.47 11.61
C GLN A 101 -0.13 15.09 10.31
N ASP A 102 0.92 14.51 9.71
CA ASP A 102 1.50 15.00 8.45
C ASP A 102 0.81 14.38 7.23
N VAL A 103 -0.08 13.40 7.45
CA VAL A 103 -0.80 12.70 6.39
C VAL A 103 -2.14 13.39 6.14
N SER A 104 -2.30 13.98 4.97
CA SER A 104 -3.60 14.47 4.49
C SER A 104 -4.33 13.35 3.76
N ILE A 105 -5.31 12.73 4.41
CA ILE A 105 -6.10 11.63 3.81
C ILE A 105 -6.89 12.13 2.59
N LEU A 106 -6.69 11.46 1.46
CA LEU A 106 -7.39 11.74 0.18
C LEU A 106 -8.57 10.80 -0.04
N GLY A 107 -8.56 9.60 0.56
CA GLY A 107 -9.61 8.60 0.45
C GLY A 107 -9.06 7.19 0.66
N GLN A 108 -9.77 6.19 0.17
CA GLN A 108 -9.34 4.79 0.17
C GLN A 108 -9.63 4.12 -1.17
N LEU A 109 -8.91 3.06 -1.48
CA LEU A 109 -9.27 2.15 -2.56
C LEU A 109 -10.23 1.06 -2.07
N SER A 110 -10.78 0.29 -3.01
CA SER A 110 -11.55 -0.91 -2.68
C SER A 110 -10.68 -1.92 -1.93
N HIS A 111 -11.28 -2.67 -0.99
CA HIS A 111 -10.57 -3.68 -0.23
C HIS A 111 -9.85 -4.68 -1.14
N HIS A 112 -8.69 -5.13 -0.66
CA HIS A 112 -7.92 -6.19 -1.28
C HIS A 112 -7.91 -7.43 -0.39
N HIS A 113 -8.24 -8.58 -0.94
CA HIS A 113 -8.24 -9.85 -0.20
C HIS A 113 -6.98 -10.64 -0.57
N SER A 114 -6.09 -10.80 0.42
CA SER A 114 -4.82 -11.50 0.23
C SER A 114 -4.94 -13.02 0.40
N ILE A 115 -4.02 -13.77 -0.23
CA ILE A 115 -3.88 -15.22 0.01
C ILE A 115 -3.57 -15.59 1.47
N SER A 116 -3.08 -14.63 2.27
CA SER A 116 -2.76 -14.78 3.69
C SER A 116 -3.96 -14.57 4.63
N ASN A 117 -5.19 -14.59 4.09
CA ASN A 117 -6.44 -14.41 4.85
C ASN A 117 -6.54 -13.04 5.53
N PHE A 118 -6.13 -11.99 4.82
CA PHE A 118 -6.36 -10.60 5.22
C PHE A 118 -7.31 -9.89 4.24
N GLN A 119 -8.21 -9.08 4.79
CA GLN A 119 -8.92 -8.02 4.08
C GLN A 119 -8.18 -6.71 4.36
N ILE A 120 -7.49 -6.22 3.34
CA ILE A 120 -6.64 -5.03 3.40
C ILE A 120 -7.45 -3.81 2.97
N THR A 121 -7.43 -2.76 3.78
CA THR A 121 -7.94 -1.43 3.45
C THR A 121 -6.80 -0.53 2.98
N PRO A 122 -6.72 -0.19 1.69
CA PRO A 122 -5.67 0.68 1.17
C PRO A 122 -6.09 2.14 1.34
N VAL A 123 -5.46 2.83 2.28
CA VAL A 123 -5.72 4.23 2.62
C VAL A 123 -4.78 5.10 1.80
N VAL A 124 -5.33 6.08 1.07
CA VAL A 124 -4.54 6.98 0.23
C VAL A 124 -4.37 8.31 0.95
N GLY A 125 -3.12 8.72 1.17
CA GLY A 125 -2.78 9.95 1.86
C GLY A 125 -1.70 10.73 1.12
N HIS A 126 -1.80 12.05 1.13
CA HIS A 126 -0.72 12.94 0.71
C HIS A 126 0.22 13.20 1.89
N VAL A 127 1.53 13.07 1.65
CA VAL A 127 2.59 13.32 2.62
C VAL A 127 3.50 14.41 2.07
N PRO A 128 3.87 15.44 2.86
CA PRO A 128 4.80 16.47 2.43
C PRO A 128 6.17 15.88 2.08
N TRP A 129 6.86 16.46 1.09
CA TRP A 129 8.16 15.99 0.64
C TRP A 129 9.11 17.16 0.35
N PRO A 130 10.42 17.08 0.69
CA PRO A 130 11.12 15.96 1.32
C PRO A 130 10.67 15.67 2.77
N TYR A 131 10.67 14.40 3.15
CA TYR A 131 10.31 13.95 4.50
C TYR A 131 11.49 13.20 5.15
N ALA A 132 11.75 13.46 6.43
CA ALA A 132 12.81 12.79 7.18
C ALA A 132 12.35 11.40 7.63
N LEU A 133 12.40 10.41 6.74
CA LEU A 133 12.00 9.04 7.04
C LEU A 133 12.93 8.41 8.10
N THR A 134 12.32 7.72 9.06
CA THR A 134 13.02 6.92 10.08
C THR A 134 12.59 5.48 9.91
N LEU A 135 13.46 4.65 9.33
CA LEU A 135 13.12 3.27 9.02
C LEU A 135 13.29 2.37 10.25
N GLN A 136 12.27 1.58 10.56
CA GLN A 136 12.40 0.48 11.50
C GLN A 136 13.17 -0.67 10.84
N THR A 137 14.48 -0.72 11.05
CA THR A 137 15.38 -1.62 10.29
C THR A 137 15.13 -3.11 10.51
N SER A 138 14.42 -3.50 11.58
CA SER A 138 13.99 -4.89 11.79
C SER A 138 12.94 -5.34 10.78
N GLU A 139 12.20 -4.40 10.18
CA GLU A 139 11.07 -4.67 9.30
C GLU A 139 11.23 -4.07 7.91
N VAL A 140 11.93 -2.93 7.81
CA VAL A 140 12.13 -2.19 6.56
C VAL A 140 13.62 -2.08 6.24
N LYS A 141 14.00 -2.69 5.11
CA LYS A 141 15.36 -2.63 4.56
C LYS A 141 15.67 -1.27 3.92
N ARG A 142 14.71 -0.74 3.17
CA ARG A 142 14.82 0.54 2.46
C ARG A 142 13.43 1.06 2.07
N ALA A 143 13.33 2.38 1.93
CA ALA A 143 12.19 3.05 1.30
C ALA A 143 12.62 3.65 -0.05
N PHE A 144 11.69 3.73 -1.00
CA PHE A 144 11.92 4.33 -2.32
C PHE A 144 10.59 4.74 -2.94
N SER A 145 10.62 5.62 -3.94
CA SER A 145 9.40 6.07 -4.61
C SER A 145 9.43 5.79 -6.12
N ILE A 146 8.26 5.65 -6.72
CA ILE A 146 8.09 5.43 -8.16
C ILE A 146 7.14 6.51 -8.72
N PRO A 147 7.45 7.14 -9.87
CA PRO A 147 6.55 8.09 -10.51
C PRO A 147 5.20 7.45 -10.86
N LEU A 148 4.12 8.17 -10.58
CA LEU A 148 2.76 7.69 -10.83
C LEU A 148 2.49 7.47 -12.32
N HIS A 149 2.99 8.35 -13.19
CA HIS A 149 2.86 8.17 -14.65
C HIS A 149 3.56 6.89 -15.14
N TRP A 150 4.70 6.53 -14.53
CA TRP A 150 5.44 5.33 -14.90
C TRP A 150 4.66 4.07 -14.52
N LEU A 151 4.05 4.06 -13.32
CA LEU A 151 3.17 2.98 -12.86
C LEU A 151 1.90 2.83 -13.71
N ALA A 152 1.39 3.94 -14.27
CA ALA A 152 0.18 3.95 -15.09
C ALA A 152 0.42 3.58 -16.55
N ASP A 153 1.67 3.54 -17.01
CA ASP A 153 2.01 3.19 -18.38
C ASP A 153 1.95 1.66 -18.58
N PRO A 154 1.04 1.15 -19.44
CA PRO A 154 0.92 -0.28 -19.71
C PRO A 154 2.20 -0.91 -20.27
N ALA A 155 3.10 -0.13 -20.88
CA ALA A 155 4.39 -0.63 -21.37
C ALA A 155 5.32 -1.09 -20.23
N ASN A 156 5.09 -0.62 -19.00
CA ASN A 156 5.84 -1.01 -17.81
C ASN A 156 5.19 -2.19 -17.05
N HIS A 157 4.14 -2.79 -17.60
CA HIS A 157 3.41 -3.90 -16.98
C HIS A 157 3.62 -5.19 -17.77
N GLU A 158 4.13 -6.22 -17.09
CA GLU A 158 4.26 -7.58 -17.64
C GLU A 158 3.53 -8.58 -16.73
N ILE A 159 2.68 -9.42 -17.31
CA ILE A 159 2.01 -10.52 -16.60
C ILE A 159 2.74 -11.82 -16.93
N ARG A 160 3.22 -12.51 -15.90
CA ARG A 160 3.85 -13.83 -16.03
C ARG A 160 3.05 -14.88 -15.28
N TYR A 161 2.70 -15.95 -15.97
CA TYR A 161 2.06 -17.12 -15.36
C TYR A 161 3.13 -18.07 -14.82
N ARG A 162 2.89 -18.62 -13.64
CA ARG A 162 3.74 -19.65 -13.03
C ARG A 162 2.88 -20.80 -12.55
N GLU A 163 3.28 -22.03 -12.86
CA GLU A 163 2.66 -23.21 -12.27
C GLU A 163 3.13 -23.36 -10.83
N LEU A 164 2.18 -23.53 -9.91
CA LEU A 164 2.51 -23.85 -8.52
C LEU A 164 2.93 -25.32 -8.46
N PRO A 165 4.07 -25.68 -7.83
CA PRO A 165 4.45 -27.07 -7.66
C PRO A 165 3.36 -27.83 -6.88
N GLN A 166 3.00 -29.03 -7.35
CA GLN A 166 1.87 -29.82 -6.86
C GLN A 166 1.97 -30.25 -5.39
N ASN A 167 3.15 -30.13 -4.76
CA ASN A 167 3.41 -30.54 -3.39
C ASN A 167 3.80 -29.34 -2.52
N ARG A 168 2.83 -28.73 -1.83
CA ARG A 168 3.09 -27.96 -0.61
C ARG A 168 2.73 -28.86 0.57
N GLN A 169 3.75 -29.47 1.20
CA GLN A 169 3.67 -29.86 2.60
C GLN A 169 3.85 -28.62 3.47
#